data_AF-C9PQ54-F1
#
_entry.id   AF-C9PQ54-F1
#
_cell.length_a   1.000
_cell.length_b   1.000
_cell.length_c   1.000
_cell.angle_alpha   90.00
_cell.angle_beta   90.00
_cell.angle_gamma   90.00
#
_symmetry.space_group_name_H-M   'P 1'
#
loop_
_entity.id
_entity.type
_entity.pdbx_description
1 polymer ?
#
loop_
_entity_poly.entity_id
_entity_poly.type
_entity_poly.pdbx_seq_one_letter_code
_entity_poly.pdbx_strand_id
1 'polypeptide(L)'
;MEMTLISNLGRILGSLFYSAPTSKQNLPLLSFFKLGDWQADCVFLSRETTQQIQEYFSEFELEQLEEEYQRLFIGPHALAVAPWGSVYLDKEEVIFGDSLLAMRTFLQENGIEFTSDNHEPEDHFGLMLMLSAYLAEQYPDKLAFFWGEHFLTWGYRFLTLLQAQPKSFYVGLAILTEQFLLHYHRQLSVVVAEVQLYR
;
A
#
# COMPACT_ATOMS: atom_id res chain seq x y z
N MET A 1 -16.05 -14.03 0.77
CA MET A 1 -16.29 -12.93 -0.18
C MET A 1 -15.43 -11.72 0.19
N GLU A 2 -15.55 -11.18 1.42
CA GLU A 2 -14.75 -10.03 1.89
C GLU A 2 -13.23 -10.32 1.91
N MET A 3 -12.80 -11.41 2.56
CA MET A 3 -11.37 -11.79 2.60
C MET A 3 -10.78 -12.03 1.20
N THR A 4 -11.59 -12.53 0.26
CA THR A 4 -11.17 -12.73 -1.13
C THR A 4 -10.85 -11.42 -1.81
N LEU A 5 -11.65 -10.38 -1.56
CA LEU A 5 -11.45 -9.07 -2.15
C LEU A 5 -10.27 -8.33 -1.50
N ILE A 6 -10.09 -8.44 -0.18
CA ILE A 6 -8.87 -7.98 0.52
C ILE A 6 -7.64 -8.64 -0.10
N SER A 7 -7.71 -9.95 -0.36
CA SER A 7 -6.61 -10.68 -0.95
C SER A 7 -6.27 -10.24 -2.37
N ASN A 8 -7.28 -10.17 -3.25
CA ASN A 8 -7.06 -9.79 -4.63
C ASN A 8 -6.56 -8.34 -4.76
N LEU A 9 -7.23 -7.38 -4.12
CA LEU A 9 -6.83 -5.98 -4.18
C LEU A 9 -5.51 -5.75 -3.44
N GLY A 10 -5.28 -6.38 -2.30
CA GLY A 10 -4.02 -6.25 -1.55
C GLY A 10 -2.80 -6.66 -2.39
N ARG A 11 -2.91 -7.72 -3.19
CA ARG A 11 -1.84 -8.10 -4.14
C ARG A 11 -1.65 -7.12 -5.28
N ILE A 12 -2.74 -6.70 -5.92
CA ILE A 12 -2.70 -5.79 -7.06
C ILE A 12 -2.11 -4.44 -6.65
N LEU A 13 -2.68 -3.83 -5.59
CA LEU A 13 -2.22 -2.55 -5.06
C LEU A 13 -0.79 -2.67 -4.53
N GLY A 14 -0.49 -3.72 -3.77
CA GLY A 14 0.84 -3.95 -3.22
C GLY A 14 1.92 -4.08 -4.30
N SER A 15 1.65 -4.78 -5.39
CA SER A 15 2.57 -4.90 -6.53
C SER A 15 2.84 -3.56 -7.22
N LEU A 16 1.81 -2.71 -7.36
CA LEU A 16 1.94 -1.39 -7.99
C LEU A 16 2.72 -0.38 -7.12
N PHE A 17 2.68 -0.52 -5.79
CA PHE A 17 3.52 0.27 -4.89
C PHE A 17 4.94 -0.27 -4.74
N TYR A 18 5.14 -1.59 -4.86
CA TYR A 18 6.41 -2.24 -4.57
C TYR A 18 7.35 -2.38 -5.77
N SER A 19 6.79 -2.57 -6.97
CA SER A 19 7.58 -2.87 -8.16
C SER A 19 7.40 -1.80 -9.23
N ALA A 20 8.47 -1.57 -10.01
CA ALA A 20 8.45 -0.63 -11.11
C ALA A 20 7.26 -0.89 -12.06
N PRO A 21 6.70 0.17 -12.67
CA PRO A 21 5.57 0.02 -13.61
C PRO A 21 5.94 -0.82 -14.85
N THR A 22 7.21 -0.85 -15.22
CA THR A 22 7.78 -1.63 -16.33
C THR A 22 7.99 -3.11 -16.00
N SER A 23 7.78 -3.52 -14.75
CA SER A 23 7.88 -4.94 -14.36
C SER A 23 6.81 -5.78 -15.07
N LYS A 24 7.18 -7.02 -15.45
CA LYS A 24 6.29 -7.92 -16.21
C LYS A 24 4.94 -8.15 -15.55
N GLN A 25 4.90 -8.15 -14.21
CA GLN A 25 3.69 -8.34 -13.43
C GLN A 25 2.78 -7.10 -13.41
N ASN A 26 3.34 -5.88 -13.51
CA ASN A 26 2.57 -4.63 -13.42
C ASN A 26 1.99 -4.19 -14.77
N LEU A 27 2.63 -4.51 -15.90
CA LEU A 27 2.10 -4.15 -17.24
C LEU A 27 0.62 -4.53 -17.47
N PRO A 28 0.16 -5.77 -17.19
CA PRO A 28 -1.27 -6.08 -17.31
C PRO A 28 -2.15 -5.33 -16.30
N LEU A 29 -1.64 -5.06 -15.09
CA LEU A 29 -2.37 -4.30 -14.06
C LEU A 29 -2.58 -2.84 -14.49
N LEU A 30 -1.56 -2.21 -15.09
CA LEU A 30 -1.69 -0.85 -15.64
C LEU A 30 -2.78 -0.78 -16.70
N SER A 31 -2.88 -1.80 -17.56
CA SER A 31 -3.95 -1.91 -18.56
C SER A 31 -5.33 -2.07 -17.91
N PHE A 32 -5.43 -2.92 -16.89
CA PHE A 32 -6.65 -3.13 -16.09
C PHE A 32 -7.17 -1.83 -15.45
N PHE A 33 -6.26 -0.99 -14.91
CA PHE A 33 -6.63 0.33 -14.37
C PHE A 33 -7.00 1.34 -15.47
N LYS A 34 -6.24 1.37 -16.57
CA LYS A 34 -6.48 2.28 -17.69
C LYS A 34 -7.83 2.04 -18.38
N LEU A 35 -8.23 0.78 -18.52
CA LEU A 35 -9.51 0.37 -19.12
C LEU A 35 -10.71 0.51 -18.17
N GLY A 36 -10.46 0.65 -16.86
CA GLY A 36 -11.53 0.78 -15.86
C GLY A 36 -12.11 -0.56 -15.38
N ASP A 37 -11.46 -1.68 -15.68
CA ASP A 37 -11.94 -3.02 -15.30
C ASP A 37 -11.97 -3.22 -13.77
N TRP A 38 -11.09 -2.53 -13.05
CA TRP A 38 -11.00 -2.52 -11.58
C TRP A 38 -12.28 -2.06 -10.87
N GLN A 39 -13.13 -1.30 -11.55
CA GLN A 39 -14.33 -0.70 -10.95
C GLN A 39 -15.35 -1.75 -10.52
N ALA A 40 -15.40 -2.90 -11.21
CA ALA A 40 -16.33 -3.97 -10.91
C ALA A 40 -16.03 -4.64 -9.54
N ASP A 41 -14.76 -4.69 -9.15
CA ASP A 41 -14.31 -5.26 -7.88
C ASP A 41 -14.40 -4.25 -6.72
N CYS A 42 -14.55 -2.96 -7.02
CA CYS A 42 -14.55 -1.88 -6.03
C CYS A 42 -15.96 -1.35 -5.74
N VAL A 43 -16.92 -2.25 -5.52
CA VAL A 43 -18.34 -1.92 -5.23
C VAL A 43 -18.55 -1.13 -3.93
N PHE A 44 -17.52 -1.05 -3.09
CA PHE A 44 -17.52 -0.21 -1.89
C PHE A 44 -17.37 1.29 -2.18
N LEU A 45 -17.02 1.66 -3.42
CA LEU A 45 -16.91 3.05 -3.85
C LEU A 45 -18.25 3.59 -4.35
N SER A 46 -18.47 4.90 -4.12
CA SER A 46 -19.55 5.62 -4.79
C SER A 46 -19.22 5.81 -6.27
N ARG A 47 -20.25 5.93 -7.12
CA ARG A 47 -20.05 6.21 -8.56
C ARG A 47 -19.20 7.46 -8.81
N GLU A 48 -19.41 8.51 -8.03
CA GLU A 48 -18.67 9.77 -8.13
C GLU A 48 -17.18 9.56 -7.80
N THR A 49 -16.88 8.89 -6.69
CA THR A 49 -15.50 8.55 -6.29
C THR A 49 -14.82 7.66 -7.33
N THR A 50 -15.53 6.66 -7.86
CA THR A 50 -15.01 5.78 -8.92
C THR A 50 -14.65 6.56 -10.18
N GLN A 51 -15.51 7.48 -10.61
CA GLN A 51 -15.26 8.34 -11.77
C GLN A 51 -14.06 9.26 -11.54
N GLN A 52 -13.99 9.90 -10.36
CA GLN A 52 -12.87 10.74 -9.98
C GLN A 52 -11.55 9.97 -10.02
N ILE A 53 -11.49 8.76 -9.44
CA ILE A 53 -10.28 7.92 -9.45
C ILE A 53 -9.91 7.53 -10.90
N GLN A 54 -10.89 7.19 -11.75
CA GLN A 54 -10.63 6.81 -13.14
C GLN A 54 -9.92 7.92 -13.93
N GLU A 55 -10.16 9.20 -13.63
CA GLU A 55 -9.46 10.33 -14.26
C GLU A 55 -7.95 10.38 -13.96
N TYR A 56 -7.48 9.71 -12.92
CA TYR A 56 -6.04 9.54 -12.64
C TYR A 56 -5.43 8.37 -13.40
N PHE A 57 -6.25 7.41 -13.83
CA PHE A 57 -5.80 6.19 -14.51
C PHE A 57 -5.95 6.24 -16.02
N SER A 58 -6.78 7.14 -16.56
CA SER A 58 -7.08 7.21 -17.99
C SER A 58 -5.91 7.73 -18.83
N GLU A 59 -5.06 8.58 -18.27
CA GLU A 59 -4.02 9.30 -19.01
C GLU A 59 -2.66 9.18 -18.32
N PHE A 60 -1.83 8.28 -18.84
CA PHE A 60 -0.40 8.21 -18.56
C PHE A 60 0.31 7.47 -19.71
N GLU A 61 1.57 7.82 -19.90
CA GLU A 61 2.53 7.07 -20.71
C GLU A 61 3.48 6.29 -19.79
N LEU A 62 3.94 5.12 -20.25
CA LEU A 62 4.74 4.22 -19.41
C LEU A 62 6.07 4.85 -18.97
N GLU A 63 6.71 5.61 -19.86
CA GLU A 63 7.95 6.34 -19.57
C GLU A 63 7.75 7.39 -18.46
N GLN A 64 6.68 8.18 -18.55
CA GLN A 64 6.33 9.17 -17.52
C GLN A 64 6.05 8.50 -16.17
N LEU A 65 5.36 7.35 -16.19
CA LEU A 65 5.07 6.61 -14.97
C LEU A 65 6.34 6.03 -14.32
N GLU A 66 7.32 5.62 -15.12
CA GLU A 66 8.62 5.15 -14.63
C GLU A 66 9.43 6.29 -13.99
N GLU A 67 9.44 7.48 -14.60
CA GLU A 67 10.05 8.67 -14.00
C GLU A 67 9.38 9.06 -12.67
N GLU A 68 8.04 8.99 -12.62
CA GLU A 68 7.29 9.24 -11.40
C GLU A 68 7.58 8.21 -10.31
N TYR A 69 7.63 6.91 -10.66
CA TYR A 69 7.98 5.85 -9.72
C TYR A 69 9.38 6.06 -9.15
N GLN A 70 10.34 6.37 -10.01
CA GLN A 70 11.72 6.66 -9.62
C GLN A 70 11.77 7.85 -8.64
N ARG A 71 11.05 8.94 -8.95
CA ARG A 71 10.98 10.14 -8.10
C ARG A 71 10.30 9.88 -6.76
N LEU A 72 9.22 9.10 -6.74
CA LEU A 72 8.38 8.91 -5.55
C LEU A 72 8.95 7.86 -4.59
N PHE A 73 9.49 6.76 -5.11
CA PHE A 73 9.78 5.57 -4.31
C PHE A 73 11.25 5.13 -4.31
N ILE A 74 12.09 5.63 -5.23
CA ILE A 74 13.48 5.14 -5.38
C ILE A 74 14.53 6.21 -5.07
N GLY A 75 14.42 7.42 -5.62
CA GLY A 75 15.39 8.50 -5.46
C GLY A 75 16.07 8.88 -6.79
N PRO A 76 17.23 9.56 -6.78
CA PRO A 76 18.25 9.59 -5.73
C PRO A 76 18.08 10.70 -4.67
N HIS A 77 17.11 11.59 -4.85
CA HIS A 77 16.81 12.63 -3.88
C HIS A 77 16.07 12.07 -2.67
N ALA A 78 16.05 12.83 -1.56
CA ALA A 78 15.22 12.49 -0.41
C ALA A 78 13.77 12.30 -0.87
N LEU A 79 13.20 11.14 -0.59
CA LEU A 79 11.84 10.80 -1.00
C LEU A 79 10.88 11.69 -0.24
N ALA A 80 9.96 12.36 -0.95
CA ALA A 80 8.89 13.13 -0.32
C ALA A 80 7.86 12.21 0.38
N VAL A 81 7.76 10.97 -0.08
CA VAL A 81 6.83 9.96 0.39
C VAL A 81 7.59 8.63 0.55
N ALA A 82 8.41 8.54 1.59
CA ALA A 82 9.16 7.32 1.85
C ALA A 82 8.20 6.14 2.10
N PRO A 83 8.35 4.98 1.46
CA PRO A 83 7.40 3.88 1.57
C PRO A 83 7.60 2.98 2.79
N TRP A 84 8.48 3.30 3.74
CA TRP A 84 8.77 2.45 4.91
C TRP A 84 8.11 3.00 6.18
N GLY A 85 7.43 2.14 6.94
CA GLY A 85 6.70 2.55 8.14
C GLY A 85 7.57 3.15 9.24
N SER A 86 8.74 2.59 9.45
CA SER A 86 9.75 3.07 10.40
C SER A 86 10.15 4.53 10.19
N VAL A 87 10.15 5.04 8.95
CA VAL A 87 10.43 6.46 8.67
C VAL A 87 9.37 7.39 9.28
N TYR A 88 8.14 6.93 9.46
CA TYR A 88 7.05 7.72 10.06
C TYR A 88 6.98 7.61 11.58
N LEU A 89 7.45 6.48 12.12
CA LEU A 89 7.30 6.10 13.53
C LEU A 89 8.57 6.33 14.34
N ASP A 90 9.70 6.56 13.68
CA ASP A 90 10.97 6.90 14.31
C ASP A 90 11.28 8.39 14.17
N LYS A 91 11.69 9.02 15.27
CA LYS A 91 12.05 10.45 15.33
C LYS A 91 13.23 10.81 14.44
N GLU A 92 14.12 9.86 14.16
CA GLU A 92 15.28 10.05 13.30
C GLU A 92 14.97 9.69 11.83
N GLU A 93 13.71 9.36 11.51
CA GLU A 93 13.23 9.03 10.16
C GLU A 93 14.02 7.88 9.49
N VAL A 94 14.42 6.87 10.27
CA VAL A 94 15.25 5.74 9.78
C VAL A 94 14.41 4.57 9.27
N ILE A 95 14.92 3.88 8.25
CA ILE A 95 14.27 2.72 7.60
C ILE A 95 14.37 1.42 8.45
N PHE A 96 15.33 1.35 9.37
CA PHE A 96 15.53 0.19 10.24
C PHE A 96 15.27 0.54 11.72
N GLY A 97 14.14 1.21 11.96
CA GLY A 97 13.70 1.63 13.29
C GLY A 97 13.01 0.52 14.11
N ASP A 98 12.61 0.86 15.33
CA ASP A 98 12.01 -0.08 16.29
C ASP A 98 10.69 -0.70 15.79
N SER A 99 9.89 0.03 15.00
CA SER A 99 8.63 -0.49 14.44
C SER A 99 8.86 -1.65 13.47
N LEU A 100 9.97 -1.64 12.72
CA LEU A 100 10.34 -2.75 11.83
C LEU A 100 10.76 -3.98 12.66
N LEU A 101 11.47 -3.79 13.77
CA LEU A 101 11.81 -4.89 14.67
C LEU A 101 10.55 -5.51 15.28
N ALA A 102 9.59 -4.69 15.71
CA ALA A 102 8.29 -5.18 16.21
C ALA A 102 7.53 -5.98 15.14
N MET A 103 7.55 -5.50 13.88
CA MET A 103 6.98 -6.24 12.76
C MET A 103 7.68 -7.59 12.53
N ARG A 104 9.01 -7.65 12.60
CA ARG A 104 9.76 -8.91 12.49
C ARG A 104 9.42 -9.90 13.59
N THR A 105 9.23 -9.43 14.82
CA THR A 105 8.75 -10.29 15.91
C THR A 105 7.38 -10.87 15.60
N PHE A 106 6.42 -10.04 15.14
CA PHE A 106 5.10 -10.53 14.72
C PHE A 106 5.20 -11.60 13.63
N LEU A 107 6.03 -11.39 12.61
CA LEU A 107 6.23 -12.35 11.53
C LEU A 107 6.81 -13.67 12.05
N GLN A 108 7.85 -13.60 12.89
CA GLN A 108 8.49 -14.76 13.48
C GLN A 108 7.52 -15.57 14.36
N GLU A 109 6.73 -14.91 15.20
CA GLU A 109 5.76 -15.57 16.09
C GLU A 109 4.64 -16.28 15.33
N ASN A 110 4.31 -15.82 14.13
CA ASN A 110 3.31 -16.43 13.26
C ASN A 110 3.92 -17.36 12.19
N GLY A 111 5.25 -17.57 12.20
CA GLY A 111 5.94 -18.44 11.25
C GLY A 111 5.88 -17.93 9.80
N ILE A 112 5.81 -16.62 9.60
CA ILE A 112 5.73 -15.98 8.29
C ILE A 112 7.12 -15.51 7.89
N GLU A 113 7.59 -15.94 6.71
CA GLU A 113 8.89 -15.56 6.17
C GLU A 113 8.74 -14.68 4.94
N PHE A 114 9.49 -13.57 4.89
CA PHE A 114 9.63 -12.75 3.69
C PHE A 114 10.81 -13.25 2.86
N THR A 115 10.53 -13.64 1.61
CA THR A 115 11.55 -13.92 0.61
C THR A 115 11.60 -12.77 -0.39
N SER A 116 12.61 -11.89 -0.27
CA SER A 116 12.88 -10.83 -1.23
C SER A 116 14.35 -10.88 -1.65
N ASP A 117 14.61 -10.76 -2.95
CA ASP A 117 15.97 -10.81 -3.51
C ASP A 117 16.84 -9.62 -3.08
N ASN A 118 16.21 -8.51 -2.65
CA ASN A 118 16.89 -7.23 -2.41
C ASN A 118 17.03 -6.84 -0.93
N HIS A 119 16.68 -7.72 0.02
CA HIS A 119 16.64 -7.38 1.46
C HIS A 119 15.77 -6.14 1.76
N GLU A 120 14.69 -5.96 1.00
CA GLU A 120 13.72 -4.89 1.27
C GLU A 120 13.19 -5.03 2.71
N PRO A 121 13.18 -3.95 3.50
CA PRO A 121 12.51 -3.93 4.79
C PRO A 121 11.04 -4.31 4.67
N GLU A 122 10.60 -5.18 5.57
CA GLU A 122 9.27 -5.80 5.54
C GLU A 122 8.15 -4.77 5.73
N ASP A 123 8.45 -3.62 6.33
CA ASP A 123 7.54 -2.49 6.54
C ASP A 123 7.36 -1.57 5.32
N HIS A 124 7.85 -1.98 4.14
CA HIS A 124 7.54 -1.30 2.89
C HIS A 124 6.03 -1.35 2.59
N PHE A 125 5.41 -0.23 2.23
CA PHE A 125 3.95 -0.09 2.09
C PHE A 125 3.33 -1.12 1.14
N GLY A 126 3.96 -1.34 -0.02
CA GLY A 126 3.53 -2.38 -0.96
C GLY A 126 3.63 -3.81 -0.40
N LEU A 127 4.64 -4.09 0.43
CA LEU A 127 4.79 -5.38 1.13
C LEU A 127 3.71 -5.54 2.21
N MET A 128 3.35 -4.47 2.92
CA MET A 128 2.26 -4.49 3.92
C MET A 128 0.91 -4.82 3.29
N LEU A 129 0.62 -4.32 2.09
CA LEU A 129 -0.59 -4.67 1.33
C LEU A 129 -0.58 -6.13 0.87
N MET A 130 0.56 -6.64 0.39
CA MET A 130 0.69 -8.04 0.01
C MET A 130 0.61 -8.99 1.21
N LEU A 131 1.15 -8.59 2.36
CA LEU A 131 1.00 -9.32 3.61
C LEU A 131 -0.45 -9.31 4.08
N SER A 132 -1.17 -8.19 3.94
CA SER A 132 -2.62 -8.13 4.19
C SER A 132 -3.38 -9.15 3.37
N ALA A 133 -3.02 -9.30 2.09
CA ALA A 133 -3.62 -10.29 1.21
C ALA A 133 -3.31 -11.74 1.64
N TYR A 134 -2.05 -12.01 1.98
CA TYR A 134 -1.64 -13.31 2.49
C TYR A 134 -2.36 -13.68 3.79
N LEU A 135 -2.40 -12.76 4.76
CA LEU A 135 -3.10 -12.96 6.02
C LEU A 135 -4.61 -13.17 5.81
N ALA A 136 -5.26 -12.42 4.92
CA ALA A 136 -6.67 -12.60 4.61
C ALA A 136 -7.01 -14.04 4.15
N GLU A 137 -6.07 -14.72 3.49
CA GLU A 137 -6.26 -16.10 3.04
C GLU A 137 -5.84 -17.15 4.06
N GLN A 138 -4.68 -16.98 4.67
CA GLN A 138 -4.04 -18.03 5.47
C GLN A 138 -4.30 -17.87 6.97
N TYR A 139 -4.39 -16.63 7.44
CA TYR A 139 -4.48 -16.27 8.87
C TYR A 139 -5.46 -15.09 9.08
N PRO A 140 -6.73 -15.21 8.66
CA PRO A 140 -7.67 -14.08 8.67
C PRO A 140 -7.92 -13.53 10.09
N ASP A 141 -7.74 -14.35 11.13
CA ASP A 141 -7.80 -13.94 12.53
C ASP A 141 -6.68 -12.98 12.95
N LYS A 142 -5.57 -12.95 12.20
CA LYS A 142 -4.41 -12.08 12.46
C LYS A 142 -4.48 -10.75 11.72
N LEU A 143 -5.31 -10.64 10.69
CA LEU A 143 -5.34 -9.47 9.81
C LEU A 143 -5.68 -8.19 10.56
N ALA A 144 -6.70 -8.22 11.42
CA ALA A 144 -7.11 -7.03 12.18
C ALA A 144 -6.02 -6.55 13.13
N PHE A 145 -5.34 -7.48 13.82
CA PHE A 145 -4.21 -7.16 14.68
C PHE A 145 -3.04 -6.57 13.88
N PHE A 146 -2.67 -7.21 12.77
CA PHE A 146 -1.60 -6.71 11.89
C PHE A 146 -1.89 -5.29 11.39
N TRP A 147 -3.13 -5.01 10.98
CA TRP A 147 -3.53 -3.67 10.58
C TRP A 147 -3.46 -2.67 11.73
N GLY A 148 -3.95 -3.05 12.92
CA GLY A 148 -4.01 -2.18 14.08
C GLY A 148 -2.65 -1.80 14.66
N GLU A 149 -1.71 -2.73 14.66
CA GLU A 149 -0.41 -2.57 15.34
C GLU A 149 0.73 -2.20 14.40
N HIS A 150 0.71 -2.66 13.14
CA HIS A 150 1.86 -2.56 12.25
C HIS A 150 1.62 -1.75 10.99
N PHE A 151 0.40 -1.76 10.43
CA PHE A 151 0.15 -1.13 9.13
C PHE A 151 -0.54 0.23 9.22
N LEU A 152 -1.72 0.30 9.83
CA LEU A 152 -2.56 1.50 9.81
C LEU A 152 -2.11 2.57 10.82
N THR A 153 -1.15 2.24 11.68
CA THR A 153 -0.47 3.20 12.58
C THR A 153 0.25 4.31 11.80
N TRP A 154 0.68 4.04 10.56
CA TRP A 154 1.35 4.99 9.68
C TRP A 154 0.83 5.01 8.24
N GLY A 155 0.18 3.94 7.78
CA GLY A 155 -0.24 3.78 6.38
C GLY A 155 -1.15 4.91 5.88
N TYR A 156 -2.08 5.42 6.71
CA TYR A 156 -2.91 6.57 6.33
C TYR A 156 -2.09 7.86 6.18
N ARG A 157 -1.02 8.03 6.96
CA ARG A 157 -0.13 9.17 6.84
C ARG A 157 0.66 9.12 5.53
N PHE A 158 1.21 7.96 5.18
CA PHE A 158 1.83 7.72 3.87
C PHE A 158 0.88 8.09 2.72
N LEU A 159 -0.36 7.59 2.76
CA LEU A 159 -1.36 7.86 1.72
C LEU A 159 -1.72 9.35 1.65
N THR A 160 -1.86 10.02 2.79
CA THR A 160 -2.12 11.48 2.84
C THR A 160 -1.01 12.27 2.17
N LEU A 161 0.26 11.94 2.43
CA LEU A 161 1.40 12.62 1.80
C LEU A 161 1.50 12.32 0.30
N LEU A 162 1.14 11.09 -0.11
CA LEU A 162 1.12 10.73 -1.52
C LEU A 162 0.00 11.45 -2.28
N GLN A 163 -1.18 11.59 -1.69
CA GLN A 163 -2.29 12.34 -2.29
C GLN A 163 -2.00 13.85 -2.44
N ALA A 164 -1.08 14.39 -1.63
CA ALA A 164 -0.64 15.77 -1.74
C ALA A 164 0.37 16.03 -2.88
N GLN A 165 0.82 14.97 -3.58
CA GLN A 165 1.70 15.10 -4.74
C GLN A 165 0.95 15.63 -5.97
N PRO A 166 1.66 16.14 -7.01
CA PRO A 166 1.03 16.49 -8.28
C PRO A 166 0.22 15.33 -8.86
N LYS A 167 -0.90 15.66 -9.51
CA LYS A 167 -1.83 14.68 -10.10
C LYS A 167 -1.07 13.66 -10.96
N SER A 168 -1.21 12.39 -10.61
CA SER A 168 -0.58 11.26 -11.31
C SER A 168 -1.33 9.96 -11.07
N PHE A 169 -0.94 8.89 -11.77
CA PHE A 169 -1.44 7.53 -11.52
C PHE A 169 -1.29 7.13 -10.04
N TYR A 170 -0.15 7.43 -9.42
CA TYR A 170 0.11 7.08 -8.02
C TYR A 170 -0.74 7.85 -7.03
N VAL A 171 -1.17 9.09 -7.35
CA VAL A 171 -2.18 9.81 -6.56
C VAL A 171 -3.53 9.09 -6.62
N GLY A 172 -3.95 8.66 -7.82
CA GLY A 172 -5.16 7.85 -7.98
C GLY A 172 -5.09 6.52 -7.21
N LEU A 173 -3.93 5.86 -7.25
CA LEU A 173 -3.66 4.62 -6.54
C LEU A 173 -3.75 4.82 -5.02
N ALA A 174 -3.25 5.95 -4.52
CA ALA A 174 -3.33 6.32 -3.11
C ALA A 174 -4.77 6.54 -2.65
N ILE A 175 -5.58 7.26 -3.44
CA ILE A 175 -7.00 7.49 -3.15
C ILE A 175 -7.75 6.15 -3.12
N LEU A 176 -7.54 5.29 -4.13
CA LEU A 176 -8.18 3.98 -4.18
C LEU A 176 -7.80 3.12 -2.97
N THR A 177 -6.51 3.11 -2.62
CA THR A 177 -5.99 2.33 -1.49
C THR A 177 -6.53 2.84 -0.16
N GLU A 178 -6.63 4.15 0.02
CA GLU A 178 -7.25 4.73 1.21
C GLU A 178 -8.71 4.31 1.36
N GLN A 179 -9.50 4.38 0.28
CA GLN A 179 -10.91 3.96 0.32
C GLN A 179 -11.05 2.46 0.61
N PHE A 180 -10.19 1.64 0.01
CA PHE A 180 -10.08 0.20 0.28
C PHE A 180 -9.81 -0.06 1.77
N LEU A 181 -8.76 0.56 2.33
CA LEU A 181 -8.39 0.38 3.74
C LEU A 181 -9.48 0.91 4.67
N LEU A 182 -10.08 2.08 4.42
CA LEU A 182 -11.17 2.64 5.22
C LEU A 182 -12.42 1.76 5.21
N HIS A 183 -12.74 1.12 4.10
CA HIS A 183 -13.87 0.21 4.00
C HIS A 183 -13.66 -1.02 4.91
N TYR A 184 -12.52 -1.70 4.74
CA TYR A 184 -12.24 -2.94 5.46
C TYR A 184 -11.82 -2.73 6.91
N HIS A 185 -11.19 -1.60 7.26
CA HIS A 185 -10.91 -1.23 8.65
C HIS A 185 -12.21 -1.21 9.45
N ARG A 186 -13.27 -0.58 8.92
CA ARG A 186 -14.59 -0.54 9.56
C ARG A 186 -15.23 -1.92 9.67
N GLN A 187 -15.16 -2.73 8.61
CA GLN A 187 -15.75 -4.08 8.63
C GLN A 187 -15.04 -5.02 9.61
N LEU A 188 -13.71 -4.97 9.65
CA LEU A 188 -12.88 -5.77 10.54
C LEU A 188 -12.86 -5.23 11.99
N SER A 189 -13.47 -4.06 12.23
CA SER A 189 -13.44 -3.37 13.53
C SER A 189 -12.01 -3.23 14.07
N VAL A 190 -11.06 -2.90 13.19
CA VAL A 190 -9.65 -2.73 13.58
C VAL A 190 -9.54 -1.62 14.62
N VAL A 191 -8.79 -1.89 15.68
CA VAL A 191 -8.38 -0.87 16.65
C VAL A 191 -6.95 -0.51 16.31
N VAL A 192 -6.72 0.74 15.89
CA VAL A 192 -5.39 1.22 15.54
C VAL A 192 -4.68 1.71 16.81
N ALA A 193 -3.48 1.21 17.05
CA ALA A 193 -2.65 1.64 18.17
C ALA A 193 -2.33 3.14 18.07
N GLU A 194 -2.45 3.86 19.19
CA GLU A 194 -2.06 5.25 19.26
C GLU A 194 -0.53 5.35 19.24
N VAL A 195 0.01 6.05 18.26
CA VAL A 195 1.44 6.24 18.04
C VAL A 195 1.74 7.70 17.75
N GLN A 196 2.97 8.12 18.04
CA GLN A 196 3.46 9.42 17.59
C GLN A 196 4.01 9.29 16.17
N LEU A 197 3.51 10.11 15.26
CA LEU A 197 4.05 10.26 13.92
C LEU A 197 5.06 11.41 13.90
N TYR A 198 6.23 11.17 13.33
CA TYR A 198 7.30 12.16 13.19
C TYR A 198 7.33 12.81 11.80
N ARG A 199 6.60 12.22 10.85
CA ARG A 199 6.53 12.67 9.47
C ARG A 199 5.11 12.79 8.95
#